data_AF-A0A1F4NBY4-F1
#
_entry.id   AF-A0A1F4NBY4-F1
#
_cell.length_a   1.000
_cell.length_b   1.000
_cell.length_c   1.000
_cell.angle_alpha   90.00
_cell.angle_beta   90.00
_cell.angle_gamma   90.00
#
_symmetry.space_group_name_H-M   'P 1'
#
loop_
_entity.id
_entity.type
_entity.pdbx_description
1 polymer ?
#
loop_
_entity_poly.entity_id
_entity_poly.type
_entity_poly.pdbx_seq_one_letter_code
_entity_poly.pdbx_strand_id
1 'polypeptide(L)'
;MLKKFSQLLQNTPSINILVFLFITIIPALSQTSGVPLTHWGYDAIERWEIRGFIPAAYNGSKPFSRLEMADYVAEVWKFYQEQPEQFSGTDLEQLLYLSLEFKEELEKSAEHQRPDQFDYWNPRLYYLFQKTPLKILNPYIYPNYRNMVYLQYHDFRLAADPILSYSIQQQMDETTGKYQLVRISNGLMFRGDLGKYFGFYFDLTDNHLSDERWQGTKIPFQVWEESGWPFLTTRDNGDFDFDENVAYLTFHYKYFYLVYGREFNQWGVGHTGHLLLSTNAQLYDEIKLVIQYWRFKFTHLTAFLQYISPEARINMKSQPHIDQYWSGNRLELNLGKGVQLGLSESVVYDDRSLQPGYLNPFSFFKSVEHYYGDRDNGALGVDLEWRIRNGVKWFGEWFIDDITTTKLGSDWYGNKFGWQTGIFLVNPFSLQDVDLLLEYTRIKPYVYTHSYQDYNKYKHYDTMLGHYIGPNSDQLLVCLRKRFSKFLETGLEYQMYRHGSNPEDRNVGGDPDHPWQDGDAIDAVFLDGISKEQQSYGINLRYEIFRNLLAEFYYRRMKYHQSAWEDLFSFRISFNLGYRDEGIRHIFPAVN
;
A
#
# COMPACT_ATOMS: atom_id res chain seq x y z
N MET A 1 -7.49 -2.70 48.06
CA MET A 1 -7.14 -3.55 46.90
C MET A 1 -5.65 -3.55 46.57
N LEU A 2 -4.95 -2.40 46.64
CA LEU A 2 -3.49 -2.32 46.41
C LEU A 2 -2.58 -2.91 47.52
N LYS A 3 -3.09 -3.24 48.71
CA LYS A 3 -2.33 -3.95 49.77
C LYS A 3 -2.34 -5.48 49.66
N LYS A 4 -3.20 -6.07 48.81
CA LYS A 4 -3.26 -7.53 48.59
C LYS A 4 -2.33 -8.01 47.46
N PHE A 5 -1.85 -7.10 46.61
CA PHE A 5 -0.93 -7.42 45.51
C PHE A 5 0.54 -7.53 45.97
N SER A 6 0.92 -6.89 47.09
CA SER A 6 2.29 -6.96 47.60
C SER A 6 2.59 -8.21 48.44
N GLN A 7 1.58 -8.97 48.87
CA GLN A 7 1.76 -10.20 49.66
C GLN A 7 1.90 -11.46 48.82
N LEU A 8 1.60 -11.41 47.52
CA LEU A 8 1.75 -12.54 46.60
C LEU A 8 3.16 -12.69 46.00
N LEU A 9 4.05 -11.72 46.24
CA LEU A 9 5.42 -11.70 45.70
C LEU A 9 6.50 -12.16 46.71
N GLN A 10 6.13 -12.61 47.91
CA GLN A 10 7.10 -12.93 48.97
C GLN A 10 7.37 -14.43 49.20
N ASN A 11 6.70 -15.36 48.51
CA ASN A 11 6.81 -16.80 48.80
C ASN A 11 7.01 -17.70 47.57
N THR A 12 8.08 -17.49 46.81
CA THR A 12 8.58 -18.53 45.89
C THR A 12 10.11 -18.50 45.80
N PRO A 13 10.79 -19.63 46.04
CA PRO A 13 12.24 -19.69 45.97
C PRO A 13 12.71 -19.92 44.52
N SER A 14 13.71 -19.15 44.12
CA SER A 14 14.82 -19.55 43.25
C SER A 14 14.48 -20.16 41.87
N ILE A 15 14.18 -19.30 40.88
CA ILE A 15 14.46 -19.63 39.47
C ILE A 15 15.23 -18.48 38.84
N ASN A 16 16.45 -18.80 38.40
CA ASN A 16 17.37 -17.91 37.71
C ASN A 16 16.72 -17.30 36.47
N ILE A 17 16.47 -15.99 36.49
CA ILE A 17 16.36 -15.17 35.27
C ILE A 17 17.44 -14.10 35.36
N LEU A 18 18.55 -14.42 34.71
CA LEU A 18 19.64 -13.50 34.41
C LEU A 18 19.17 -12.62 33.24
N VAL A 19 18.50 -11.50 33.56
CA VAL A 19 18.32 -10.39 32.62
C VAL A 19 19.02 -9.19 33.24
N PHE A 20 20.32 -9.09 33.00
CA PHE A 20 21.10 -7.91 33.30
C PHE A 20 21.03 -6.98 32.08
N LEU A 21 20.04 -6.09 32.06
CA LEU A 21 20.04 -4.91 31.20
C LEU A 21 20.97 -3.86 31.82
N PHE A 22 22.24 -3.87 31.43
CA PHE A 22 23.08 -2.68 31.55
C PHE A 22 22.79 -1.77 30.36
N ILE A 23 21.79 -0.88 30.51
CA ILE A 23 21.65 0.28 29.64
C ILE A 23 22.63 1.33 30.17
N THR A 24 23.84 1.36 29.63
CA THR A 24 24.70 2.53 29.75
C THR A 24 24.09 3.66 28.94
N ILE A 25 23.66 4.71 29.64
CA ILE A 25 23.09 5.95 29.11
C ILE A 25 24.19 6.66 28.31
N ILE A 26 24.12 6.53 26.99
CA ILE A 26 24.75 7.46 26.04
C ILE A 26 23.60 8.31 25.52
N PRO A 27 23.70 9.66 25.49
CA PRO A 27 22.71 10.49 24.82
C PRO A 27 22.68 10.09 23.35
N ALA A 28 21.67 9.31 22.96
CA ALA A 28 21.60 8.63 21.68
C ALA A 28 20.27 8.98 21.00
N LEU A 29 20.37 9.49 19.77
CA LEU A 29 19.22 9.87 18.97
C LEU A 29 18.47 8.60 18.49
N SER A 30 17.15 8.61 18.64
CA SER A 30 16.21 7.47 18.53
C SER A 30 15.87 7.00 17.08
N GLN A 31 15.32 5.81 16.79
CA GLN A 31 15.04 5.36 15.38
C GLN A 31 13.57 4.91 15.17
N THR A 32 13.13 4.74 13.91
CA THR A 32 11.82 5.23 13.42
C THR A 32 10.83 4.14 13.02
N SER A 33 9.55 4.50 12.91
CA SER A 33 8.50 3.68 12.28
C SER A 33 8.58 3.69 10.75
N GLY A 34 7.74 2.90 10.08
CA GLY A 34 7.43 3.04 8.66
C GLY A 34 6.60 4.28 8.35
N VAL A 35 6.54 4.64 7.07
CA VAL A 35 5.68 5.69 6.53
C VAL A 35 4.45 5.06 5.88
N PRO A 36 3.22 5.38 6.31
CA PRO A 36 2.00 4.82 5.75
C PRO A 36 1.94 4.99 4.23
N LEU A 37 1.51 3.96 3.50
CA LEU A 37 1.50 3.93 2.03
C LEU A 37 0.67 5.06 1.38
N THR A 38 -0.28 5.65 2.12
CA THR A 38 -1.11 6.79 1.70
C THR A 38 -0.43 8.15 1.85
N HIS A 39 0.78 8.20 2.41
CA HIS A 39 1.49 9.44 2.66
C HIS A 39 1.93 10.10 1.34
N TRP A 40 1.52 11.34 1.11
CA TRP A 40 1.84 12.12 -0.11
C TRP A 40 3.35 12.28 -0.39
N GLY A 41 4.19 12.05 0.62
CA GLY A 41 5.64 12.06 0.47
C GLY A 41 6.17 11.08 -0.58
N TYR A 42 5.53 9.92 -0.78
CA TYR A 42 5.95 8.98 -1.84
C TYR A 42 5.89 9.64 -3.23
N ASP A 43 4.80 10.35 -3.53
CA ASP A 43 4.60 11.08 -4.78
C ASP A 43 5.62 12.22 -4.96
N ALA A 44 5.96 12.92 -3.87
CA ALA A 44 6.99 13.96 -3.89
C ALA A 44 8.39 13.38 -4.17
N ILE A 45 8.78 12.30 -3.48
CA ILE A 45 10.07 11.62 -3.70
C ILE A 45 10.18 11.10 -5.12
N GLU A 46 9.16 10.40 -5.63
CA GLU A 46 9.13 9.91 -7.00
C GLU A 46 9.26 11.06 -8.01
N ARG A 47 8.54 12.16 -7.80
CA ARG A 47 8.64 13.33 -8.67
C ARG A 47 10.05 13.94 -8.65
N TRP A 48 10.67 14.06 -7.48
CA TRP A 48 12.04 14.56 -7.35
C TRP A 48 13.08 13.62 -7.99
N GLU A 49 12.88 12.31 -7.88
CA GLU A 49 13.69 11.32 -8.59
C GLU A 49 13.59 11.52 -10.10
N ILE A 50 12.38 11.57 -10.66
CA ILE A 50 12.15 11.76 -12.11
C ILE A 50 12.77 13.07 -12.61
N ARG A 51 12.74 14.12 -11.77
CA ARG A 51 13.39 15.41 -12.09
C ARG A 51 14.91 15.39 -11.97
N GLY A 52 15.48 14.37 -11.35
CA GLY A 52 16.91 14.21 -11.13
C GLY A 52 17.44 14.98 -9.94
N PHE A 53 16.58 15.36 -8.98
CA PHE A 53 17.00 15.98 -7.72
C PHE A 53 17.65 14.95 -6.78
N ILE A 54 17.23 13.69 -6.87
CA ILE A 54 17.86 12.53 -6.24
C ILE A 54 18.20 11.49 -7.31
N PRO A 55 19.23 10.65 -7.08
CA PRO A 55 19.70 9.70 -8.07
C PRO A 55 18.81 8.45 -8.22
N ALA A 56 18.19 8.00 -7.12
CA ALA A 56 17.33 6.81 -7.05
C ALA A 56 16.49 6.83 -5.78
N ALA A 57 15.29 6.27 -5.83
CA ALA A 57 14.34 6.24 -4.71
C ALA A 57 14.00 4.82 -4.20
N TYR A 58 14.56 3.74 -4.78
CA TYR A 58 14.23 2.34 -4.42
C TYR A 58 12.72 2.12 -4.18
N ASN A 59 11.91 2.67 -5.09
CA ASN A 59 10.46 2.75 -4.98
C ASN A 59 9.77 1.40 -5.20
N GLY A 60 10.54 0.35 -5.49
CA GLY A 60 10.04 -0.98 -5.79
C GLY A 60 9.63 -1.78 -4.56
N SER A 61 10.03 -1.41 -3.34
CA SER A 61 9.51 -2.02 -2.10
C SER A 61 9.09 -0.97 -1.07
N LYS A 62 7.81 -1.03 -0.69
CA LYS A 62 7.18 -0.13 0.28
C LYS A 62 6.49 -0.95 1.39
N PRO A 63 6.34 -0.39 2.60
CA PRO A 63 6.59 1.00 2.99
C PRO A 63 8.07 1.32 3.22
N PHE A 64 8.43 2.59 3.03
CA PHE A 64 9.71 3.15 3.42
C PHE A 64 9.75 3.37 4.93
N SER A 65 10.94 3.23 5.51
CA SER A 65 11.16 3.74 6.87
C SER A 65 11.10 5.28 6.86
N ARG A 66 10.74 5.90 7.97
CA ARG A 66 10.83 7.38 8.07
C ARG A 66 12.28 7.87 7.94
N LEU A 67 13.27 7.07 8.33
CA LEU A 67 14.67 7.39 8.12
C LEU A 67 15.04 7.41 6.63
N GLU A 68 14.59 6.42 5.86
CA GLU A 68 14.78 6.35 4.40
C GLU A 68 14.14 7.58 3.71
N MET A 69 12.93 7.96 4.11
CA MET A 69 12.29 9.19 3.63
C MET A 69 13.07 10.46 4.01
N ALA A 70 13.64 10.51 5.22
CA ALA A 70 14.47 11.63 5.66
C ALA A 70 15.77 11.72 4.86
N ASP A 71 16.40 10.59 4.53
CA ASP A 71 17.60 10.56 3.70
C ASP A 71 17.31 11.13 2.29
N TYR A 72 16.19 10.77 1.67
CA TYR A 72 15.78 11.41 0.41
C TYR A 72 15.54 12.91 0.56
N VAL A 73 14.90 13.36 1.64
CA VAL A 73 14.68 14.79 1.90
C VAL A 73 16.01 15.53 2.09
N ALA A 74 17.01 14.92 2.74
CA ALA A 74 18.34 15.48 2.91
C ALA A 74 19.08 15.62 1.55
N GLU A 75 19.01 14.61 0.70
CA GLU A 75 19.59 14.67 -0.65
C GLU A 75 18.95 15.79 -1.50
N VAL A 76 17.63 15.98 -1.40
CA VAL A 76 16.91 17.05 -2.10
C VAL A 76 17.33 18.43 -1.59
N TRP A 77 17.57 18.58 -0.28
CA TRP A 77 18.12 19.83 0.27
C TRP A 77 19.48 20.17 -0.32
N LYS A 78 20.37 19.18 -0.46
CA LYS A 78 21.68 19.36 -1.09
C LYS A 78 21.53 19.86 -2.54
N PHE A 79 20.64 19.24 -3.32
CA PHE A 79 20.36 19.72 -4.67
C PHE A 79 19.83 21.16 -4.65
N TYR A 80 18.87 21.47 -3.77
CA TYR A 80 18.29 22.81 -3.66
C TYR A 80 19.33 23.88 -3.31
N GLN A 81 20.31 23.57 -2.46
CA GLN A 81 21.40 24.49 -2.12
C GLN A 81 22.31 24.79 -3.32
N GLU A 82 22.51 23.82 -4.22
CA GLU A 82 23.33 23.98 -5.41
C GLU A 82 22.57 24.68 -6.55
N GLN A 83 21.28 24.36 -6.74
CA GLN A 83 20.46 24.76 -7.90
C GLN A 83 19.03 25.16 -7.50
N PRO A 84 18.85 26.19 -6.64
CA PRO A 84 17.54 26.58 -6.13
C PRO A 84 16.57 27.06 -7.21
N GLU A 85 17.08 27.59 -8.33
CA GLU A 85 16.30 28.07 -9.46
C GLU A 85 15.54 26.97 -10.21
N GLN A 86 15.91 25.70 -10.01
CA GLN A 86 15.17 24.59 -10.60
C GLN A 86 13.89 24.25 -9.82
N PHE A 87 13.73 24.73 -8.58
CA PHE A 87 12.54 24.43 -7.79
C PHE A 87 11.36 25.33 -8.17
N SER A 88 10.18 24.72 -8.29
CA SER A 88 8.92 25.45 -8.25
C SER A 88 8.59 25.88 -6.83
N GLY A 89 7.64 26.81 -6.69
CA GLY A 89 7.07 27.13 -5.38
C GLY A 89 6.48 25.88 -4.70
N THR A 90 5.83 25.01 -5.48
CA THR A 90 5.27 23.74 -4.99
C THR A 90 6.35 22.80 -4.48
N ASP A 91 7.48 22.63 -5.20
CA ASP A 91 8.59 21.78 -4.74
C ASP A 91 9.14 22.26 -3.41
N LEU A 92 9.35 23.58 -3.29
CA LEU A 92 9.89 24.17 -2.09
C LEU A 92 8.93 24.00 -0.91
N GLU A 93 7.63 24.21 -1.12
CA GLU A 93 6.63 23.94 -0.09
C GLU A 93 6.62 22.46 0.32
N GLN A 94 6.68 21.53 -0.63
CA GLN A 94 6.77 20.10 -0.35
C GLN A 94 8.03 19.75 0.46
N LEU A 95 9.19 20.29 0.08
CA LEU A 95 10.46 20.11 0.78
C LEU A 95 10.39 20.61 2.23
N LEU A 96 9.83 21.80 2.44
CA LEU A 96 9.65 22.37 3.78
C LEU A 96 8.70 21.50 4.62
N TYR A 97 7.58 21.04 4.07
CA TYR A 97 6.63 20.21 4.81
C TYR A 97 7.16 18.81 5.13
N LEU A 98 7.88 18.16 4.22
CA LEU A 98 8.54 16.88 4.51
C LEU A 98 9.67 17.06 5.52
N SER A 99 10.36 18.19 5.50
CA SER A 99 11.38 18.53 6.50
C SER A 99 10.78 18.67 7.90
N LEU A 100 9.59 19.24 8.02
CA LEU A 100 8.85 19.26 9.28
C LEU A 100 8.35 17.86 9.65
N GLU A 101 7.85 17.08 8.69
CA GLU A 101 7.35 15.73 8.93
C GLU A 101 8.43 14.82 9.50
N PHE A 102 9.63 14.86 8.93
CA PHE A 102 10.75 13.99 9.26
C PHE A 102 11.85 14.68 10.09
N LYS A 103 11.50 15.76 10.80
CA LYS A 103 12.47 16.58 11.54
C LYS A 103 13.40 15.75 12.43
N GLU A 104 12.83 14.86 13.22
CA GLU A 104 13.60 14.01 14.15
C GLU A 104 14.50 13.01 13.44
N GLU A 105 14.14 12.60 12.22
CA GLU A 105 14.91 11.67 11.40
C GLU A 105 16.03 12.39 10.64
N LEU A 106 15.75 13.58 10.11
CA LEU A 106 16.74 14.46 9.50
C LEU A 106 17.84 14.86 10.48
N GLU A 107 17.50 14.99 11.76
CA GLU A 107 18.49 15.22 12.81
C GLU A 107 19.48 14.05 12.98
N LYS A 108 19.21 12.90 12.37
CA LYS A 108 19.97 11.66 12.52
C LYS A 108 20.56 11.16 11.22
N SER A 109 20.02 11.60 10.09
CA SER A 109 20.57 11.32 8.78
C SER A 109 22.07 11.67 8.77
N ALA A 110 22.86 10.82 8.13
CA ALA A 110 24.31 11.04 7.99
C ALA A 110 24.62 12.36 7.26
N GLU A 111 23.64 12.91 6.53
CA GLU A 111 23.71 14.15 5.77
C GLU A 111 22.92 15.27 6.44
N HIS A 112 23.32 15.67 7.64
CA HIS A 112 22.71 16.80 8.36
C HIS A 112 22.96 18.13 7.59
N GLN A 113 22.09 18.43 6.62
CA GLN A 113 22.29 19.51 5.64
C GLN A 113 21.06 20.40 5.44
N ARG A 114 20.08 20.38 6.36
CA ARG A 114 18.97 21.34 6.29
C ARG A 114 19.51 22.77 6.45
N PRO A 115 19.18 23.73 5.56
CA PRO A 115 19.66 25.10 5.67
C PRO A 115 18.93 25.89 6.78
N ASP A 116 19.59 26.90 7.32
CA ASP A 116 19.05 27.82 8.33
C ASP A 116 17.69 28.42 7.94
N GLN A 117 17.42 28.57 6.64
CA GLN A 117 16.14 29.07 6.11
C GLN A 117 14.93 28.26 6.61
N PHE A 118 15.08 26.95 6.81
CA PHE A 118 14.02 26.13 7.37
C PHE A 118 13.72 26.47 8.84
N ASP A 119 14.73 26.87 9.62
CA ASP A 119 14.54 27.24 11.04
C ASP A 119 13.70 28.51 11.23
N TYR A 120 13.60 29.35 10.20
CA TYR A 120 12.74 30.54 10.19
C TYR A 120 11.38 30.30 9.52
N TRP A 121 11.17 29.15 8.90
CA TRP A 121 9.91 28.80 8.24
C TRP A 121 8.86 28.33 9.26
N ASN A 122 7.60 28.70 9.03
CA ASN A 122 6.49 28.35 9.90
C ASN A 122 5.35 27.69 9.10
N PRO A 123 4.81 26.53 9.55
CA PRO A 123 3.70 25.88 8.88
C PRO A 123 2.38 26.64 9.09
N ARG A 124 1.35 26.37 8.26
CA ARG A 124 -0.01 26.93 8.44
C ARG A 124 -0.54 26.79 9.88
N LEU A 125 -0.22 25.67 10.54
CA LEU A 125 -0.66 25.40 11.91
C LEU A 125 -0.06 26.37 12.94
N TYR A 126 1.19 26.83 12.72
CA TYR A 126 1.80 27.88 13.55
C TYR A 126 0.97 29.16 13.51
N TYR A 127 0.58 29.61 12.32
CA TYR A 127 -0.23 30.82 12.18
C TYR A 127 -1.63 30.66 12.78
N LEU A 128 -2.25 29.49 12.62
CA LEU A 128 -3.55 29.18 13.24
C LEU A 128 -3.48 29.35 14.76
N PHE A 129 -2.47 28.79 15.42
CA PHE A 129 -2.33 28.91 16.86
C PHE A 129 -1.85 30.29 17.31
N GLN A 130 -0.82 30.86 16.69
CA GLN A 130 -0.19 32.10 17.18
C GLN A 130 -0.96 33.38 16.82
N LYS A 131 -1.88 33.33 15.85
CA LYS A 131 -2.66 34.49 15.40
C LYS A 131 -4.13 34.44 15.83
N THR A 132 -4.55 33.44 16.62
CA THR A 132 -5.93 33.30 17.11
C THR A 132 -5.96 33.05 18.62
N PRO A 133 -7.14 33.10 19.28
CA PRO A 133 -7.28 32.72 20.69
C PRO A 133 -6.87 31.27 21.01
N LEU A 134 -6.71 30.41 20.00
CA LEU A 134 -6.25 29.03 20.17
C LEU A 134 -4.83 28.93 20.72
N LYS A 135 -4.04 30.01 20.73
CA LYS A 135 -2.69 30.06 21.32
C LYS A 135 -2.62 29.46 22.72
N ILE A 136 -3.67 29.63 23.53
CA ILE A 136 -3.75 29.10 24.91
C ILE A 136 -3.73 27.56 24.94
N LEU A 137 -4.24 26.92 23.88
CA LEU A 137 -4.29 25.47 23.74
C LEU A 137 -2.99 24.89 23.16
N ASN A 138 -2.20 25.68 22.43
CA ASN A 138 -0.99 25.19 21.72
C ASN A 138 0.01 24.40 22.59
N PRO A 139 0.28 24.78 23.87
CA PRO A 139 1.16 23.98 24.71
C PRO A 139 0.64 22.57 25.04
N TYR A 140 -0.69 22.38 24.95
CA TYR A 140 -1.35 21.12 25.27
C TYR A 140 -1.69 20.30 24.01
N ILE A 141 -1.99 20.98 22.90
CA ILE A 141 -2.27 20.37 21.60
C ILE A 141 -1.40 21.02 20.51
N TYR A 142 -0.75 20.21 19.69
CA TYR A 142 0.21 20.68 18.68
C TYR A 142 1.38 21.50 19.22
N PRO A 143 2.07 21.05 20.28
CA PRO A 143 3.21 21.77 20.85
C PRO A 143 4.39 21.90 19.88
N ASN A 144 4.49 21.02 18.88
CA ASN A 144 5.49 21.05 17.82
C ASN A 144 4.93 21.51 16.46
N TYR A 145 3.70 22.05 16.43
CA TYR A 145 2.97 22.44 15.21
C TYR A 145 2.82 21.33 14.16
N ARG A 146 2.91 20.06 14.58
CA ARG A 146 2.83 18.89 13.71
C ARG A 146 1.87 17.82 14.25
N ASN A 147 2.10 17.33 15.48
CA ASN A 147 1.35 16.26 16.12
C ASN A 147 0.45 16.82 17.21
N MET A 148 -0.80 16.38 17.29
CA MET A 148 -1.76 16.83 18.28
C MET A 148 -1.23 16.58 19.69
N VAL A 149 -0.74 15.37 19.97
CA VAL A 149 -0.01 15.05 21.19
C VAL A 149 1.43 14.72 20.83
N TYR A 150 2.38 15.34 21.51
CA TYR A 150 3.80 15.01 21.42
C TYR A 150 4.40 14.99 22.82
N LEU A 151 5.01 13.85 23.17
CA LEU A 151 5.65 13.62 24.44
C LEU A 151 7.08 13.15 24.20
N GLN A 152 8.01 13.73 24.96
CA GLN A 152 9.40 13.32 24.96
C GLN A 152 9.87 13.22 26.41
N TYR A 153 10.31 12.04 26.82
CA TYR A 153 10.84 11.77 28.14
C TYR A 153 12.10 10.93 28.03
N HIS A 154 13.26 11.53 28.28
CA HIS A 154 14.57 10.92 28.00
C HIS A 154 14.62 10.39 26.56
N ASP A 155 14.86 9.09 26.40
CA ASP A 155 14.98 8.41 25.11
C ASP A 155 13.63 7.92 24.55
N PHE A 156 12.53 8.12 25.28
CA PHE A 156 11.19 7.75 24.83
C PHE A 156 10.50 8.94 24.16
N ARG A 157 9.99 8.71 22.96
CA ARG A 157 9.17 9.68 22.22
C ARG A 157 7.86 9.05 21.81
N LEU A 158 6.80 9.85 21.87
CA LEU A 158 5.46 9.46 21.48
C LEU A 158 4.78 10.63 20.78
N ALA A 159 4.35 10.42 19.55
CA ALA A 159 3.40 11.25 18.85
C ALA A 159 2.07 10.52 18.77
N ALA A 160 0.97 11.19 19.09
CA ALA A 160 -0.36 10.61 18.96
C ALA A 160 -1.32 11.62 18.31
N ASP A 161 -2.14 11.11 17.41
CA ASP A 161 -3.03 11.90 16.58
C ASP A 161 -4.35 11.11 16.37
N PRO A 162 -5.54 11.74 16.43
CA PRO A 162 -6.79 11.08 16.12
C PRO A 162 -6.90 10.83 14.62
N ILE A 163 -7.67 9.80 14.28
CA ILE A 163 -8.08 9.48 12.92
C ILE A 163 -9.57 9.75 12.85
N LEU A 164 -9.98 10.61 11.92
CA LEU A 164 -11.39 10.93 11.69
C LEU A 164 -11.61 11.00 10.19
N SER A 165 -12.63 10.34 9.68
CA SER A 165 -13.03 10.45 8.28
C SER A 165 -14.54 10.43 8.16
N TYR A 166 -15.07 11.31 7.31
CA TYR A 166 -16.43 11.25 6.84
C TYR A 166 -16.40 11.29 5.31
N SER A 167 -16.98 10.26 4.69
CA SER A 167 -17.11 10.14 3.24
C SER A 167 -18.57 9.93 2.86
N ILE A 168 -18.98 10.58 1.78
CA ILE A 168 -20.25 10.34 1.12
C ILE A 168 -20.01 10.17 -0.37
N GLN A 169 -20.54 9.08 -0.92
CA GLN A 169 -20.55 8.82 -2.34
C GLN A 169 -22.00 8.70 -2.80
N GLN A 170 -22.32 9.34 -3.90
CA GLN A 170 -23.63 9.29 -4.52
C GLN A 170 -23.46 8.79 -5.93
N GLN A 171 -24.07 7.65 -6.23
CA GLN A 171 -24.11 7.09 -7.57
C GLN A 171 -25.49 7.31 -8.18
N MET A 172 -25.49 7.67 -9.45
CA MET A 172 -26.67 7.87 -10.27
C MET A 172 -26.57 6.92 -11.45
N ASP A 173 -27.43 5.90 -11.42
CA ASP A 173 -27.60 4.93 -12.48
C ASP A 173 -29.01 5.11 -13.08
N GLU A 174 -29.09 5.04 -14.42
CA GLU A 174 -30.36 5.10 -15.13
C GLU A 174 -31.26 3.88 -14.83
N THR A 175 -30.68 2.75 -14.42
CA THR A 175 -31.35 1.47 -14.21
C THR A 175 -31.79 1.26 -12.75
N THR A 176 -30.86 1.42 -11.80
CA THR A 176 -31.12 1.24 -10.35
C THR A 176 -31.54 2.53 -9.63
N GLY A 177 -31.42 3.69 -10.29
CA GLY A 177 -31.72 5.00 -9.73
C GLY A 177 -30.54 5.59 -8.96
N LYS A 178 -30.86 6.45 -7.99
CA LYS A 178 -29.87 7.14 -7.15
C LYS A 178 -29.72 6.40 -5.83
N TYR A 179 -28.48 6.10 -5.45
CA TYR A 179 -28.15 5.56 -4.13
C TYR A 179 -26.93 6.26 -3.54
N GLN A 180 -26.81 6.18 -2.21
CA GLN A 180 -25.71 6.74 -1.45
C GLN A 180 -24.96 5.68 -0.65
N LEU A 181 -23.66 5.88 -0.57
CA LEU A 181 -22.72 5.18 0.29
C LEU A 181 -22.16 6.20 1.28
N VAL A 182 -22.30 5.97 2.58
CA VAL A 182 -21.73 6.83 3.61
C VAL A 182 -20.74 6.02 4.41
N ARG A 183 -19.57 6.61 4.71
CA ARG A 183 -18.61 6.03 5.64
C ARG A 183 -18.21 7.03 6.71
N ILE A 184 -18.16 6.52 7.93
CA ILE A 184 -17.62 7.21 9.09
C ILE A 184 -16.46 6.36 9.62
N SER A 185 -15.29 6.95 9.75
CA SER A 185 -14.14 6.30 10.38
C SER A 185 -13.70 7.11 11.59
N ASN A 186 -13.42 6.42 12.69
CA ASN A 186 -12.88 7.01 13.90
C ASN A 186 -11.79 6.12 14.50
N GLY A 187 -10.70 6.74 14.90
CA GLY A 187 -9.54 6.00 15.36
C GLY A 187 -8.52 6.84 16.08
N LEU A 188 -7.43 6.18 16.45
CA LEU A 188 -6.28 6.78 17.09
C LEU A 188 -5.03 6.17 16.47
N MET A 189 -4.10 7.03 16.08
CA MET A 189 -2.75 6.61 15.75
C MET A 189 -1.79 7.07 16.83
N PHE A 190 -0.79 6.26 17.10
CA PHE A 190 0.41 6.72 17.76
C PHE A 190 1.65 6.06 17.20
N ARG A 191 2.71 6.85 17.14
CA ARG A 191 4.02 6.40 16.71
C ARG A 191 5.06 6.93 17.67
N GLY A 192 6.16 6.22 17.76
CA GLY A 192 7.22 6.64 18.65
C GLY A 192 8.37 5.69 18.61
N ASP A 193 9.23 5.87 19.58
CA ASP A 193 10.49 5.18 19.64
C ASP A 193 11.02 5.15 21.07
N LEU A 194 11.84 4.13 21.33
CA LEU A 194 12.48 3.89 22.61
C LEU A 194 13.98 3.69 22.37
N GLY A 195 14.73 4.77 22.56
CA GLY A 195 16.16 4.79 22.27
C GLY A 195 16.49 4.52 20.81
N LYS A 196 17.78 4.36 20.52
CA LYS A 196 18.30 4.36 19.14
C LYS A 196 17.88 3.21 18.23
N TYR A 197 17.23 2.16 18.72
CA TYR A 197 17.03 0.94 17.93
C TYR A 197 15.58 0.55 17.73
N PHE A 198 14.69 0.91 18.66
CA PHE A 198 13.33 0.42 18.66
C PHE A 198 12.35 1.53 18.28
N GLY A 199 11.63 1.34 17.17
CA GLY A 199 10.47 2.12 16.81
C GLY A 199 9.20 1.33 17.06
N PHE A 200 8.08 2.03 17.21
CA PHE A 200 6.76 1.43 17.26
C PHE A 200 5.75 2.29 16.51
N TYR A 201 4.76 1.62 15.94
CA TYR A 201 3.63 2.23 15.27
C TYR A 201 2.36 1.50 15.65
N PHE A 202 1.30 2.25 15.81
CA PHE A 202 -0.04 1.76 16.05
C PHE A 202 -1.03 2.69 15.38
N ASP A 203 -1.96 2.11 14.64
CA ASP A 203 -3.14 2.72 14.07
C ASP A 203 -4.30 1.75 14.36
N LEU A 204 -5.33 2.24 15.04
CA LEU A 204 -6.59 1.54 15.17
C LEU A 204 -7.68 2.44 14.64
N THR A 205 -8.36 1.97 13.61
CA THR A 205 -9.46 2.68 12.97
C THR A 205 -10.69 1.79 12.94
N ASP A 206 -11.76 2.25 13.57
CA ASP A 206 -13.09 1.66 13.45
C ASP A 206 -13.83 2.35 12.31
N ASN A 207 -14.54 1.58 11.50
CA ASN A 207 -15.23 2.06 10.31
C ASN A 207 -16.66 1.57 10.32
N HIS A 208 -17.58 2.52 10.16
CA HIS A 208 -18.98 2.25 9.91
C HIS A 208 -19.33 2.70 8.49
N LEU A 209 -19.89 1.80 7.70
CA LEU A 209 -20.36 2.09 6.35
C LEU A 209 -21.84 1.77 6.22
N SER A 210 -22.56 2.60 5.47
CA SER A 210 -23.96 2.39 5.10
C SER A 210 -24.12 2.51 3.59
N ASP A 211 -24.75 1.53 2.95
CA ASP A 211 -25.02 1.47 1.51
C ASP A 211 -26.52 1.32 1.25
N GLU A 212 -27.13 2.36 0.69
CA GLU A 212 -28.58 2.41 0.44
C GLU A 212 -29.07 1.29 -0.49
N ARG A 213 -28.21 0.76 -1.37
CA ARG A 213 -28.57 -0.34 -2.28
C ARG A 213 -29.03 -1.59 -1.55
N TRP A 214 -28.52 -1.80 -0.34
CA TRP A 214 -28.71 -3.04 0.40
C TRP A 214 -29.62 -2.89 1.62
N GLN A 215 -30.26 -1.73 1.80
CA GLN A 215 -31.25 -1.55 2.86
C GLN A 215 -32.36 -2.60 2.75
N GLY A 216 -32.68 -3.28 3.85
CA GLY A 216 -33.66 -4.35 3.91
C GLY A 216 -33.25 -5.66 3.22
N THR A 217 -32.00 -5.80 2.77
CA THR A 217 -31.49 -7.01 2.10
C THR A 217 -30.15 -7.47 2.69
N LYS A 218 -29.77 -8.73 2.40
CA LYS A 218 -28.42 -9.22 2.72
C LYS A 218 -27.46 -8.82 1.61
N ILE A 219 -26.32 -8.24 1.99
CA ILE A 219 -25.29 -7.83 1.04
C ILE A 219 -24.55 -9.08 0.53
N PRO A 220 -24.48 -9.30 -0.80
CA PRO A 220 -23.70 -10.38 -1.38
C PRO A 220 -22.22 -10.22 -1.06
N PHE A 221 -21.55 -11.33 -0.73
CA PHE A 221 -20.12 -11.31 -0.48
C PHE A 221 -19.32 -10.99 -1.75
N GLN A 222 -19.82 -11.41 -2.92
CA GLN A 222 -19.16 -11.24 -4.22
C GLN A 222 -19.02 -9.78 -4.66
N VAL A 223 -19.93 -8.90 -4.25
CA VAL A 223 -19.89 -7.46 -4.58
C VAL A 223 -18.63 -6.78 -4.04
N TRP A 224 -17.93 -7.43 -3.10
CA TRP A 224 -16.75 -6.89 -2.41
C TRP A 224 -15.47 -7.70 -2.65
N GLU A 225 -15.52 -8.80 -3.42
CA GLU A 225 -14.34 -9.59 -3.82
C GLU A 225 -13.32 -8.76 -4.62
N GLU A 226 -13.76 -7.70 -5.31
CA GLU A 226 -12.91 -6.76 -6.06
C GLU A 226 -12.44 -5.56 -5.21
N SER A 227 -12.92 -5.43 -3.97
CA SER A 227 -12.86 -4.17 -3.22
C SER A 227 -11.63 -4.03 -2.29
N GLY A 228 -11.04 -5.14 -1.83
CA GLY A 228 -9.87 -5.12 -0.94
C GLY A 228 -10.16 -4.70 0.51
N TRP A 229 -11.39 -4.90 1.00
CA TRP A 229 -11.84 -4.46 2.34
C TRP A 229 -11.56 -5.45 3.45
N PRO A 230 -11.50 -4.98 4.72
CA PRO A 230 -11.29 -5.83 5.87
C PRO A 230 -12.40 -6.84 5.96
N PHE A 231 -12.05 -7.99 6.53
CA PHE A 231 -13.04 -8.98 6.81
C PHE A 231 -14.10 -8.37 7.73
N LEU A 232 -15.34 -8.27 7.22
CA LEU A 232 -16.46 -7.60 7.88
C LEU A 232 -17.10 -8.53 8.90
N THR A 233 -17.25 -8.06 10.14
CA THR A 233 -17.81 -8.88 11.24
C THR A 233 -19.34 -8.77 11.36
N THR A 234 -19.91 -7.66 10.89
CA THR A 234 -21.36 -7.39 10.85
C THR A 234 -21.79 -6.94 9.45
N ARG A 235 -22.91 -7.49 8.97
CA ARG A 235 -23.57 -7.10 7.71
C ARG A 235 -25.06 -7.23 7.91
N ASP A 236 -25.73 -6.15 8.27
CA ASP A 236 -27.17 -6.18 8.44
C ASP A 236 -27.78 -4.89 7.89
N ASN A 237 -28.88 -5.03 7.16
CA ASN A 237 -29.69 -3.91 6.68
C ASN A 237 -28.94 -2.81 5.89
N GLY A 238 -27.88 -3.16 5.16
CA GLY A 238 -27.06 -2.18 4.41
C GLY A 238 -25.97 -1.49 5.22
N ASP A 239 -25.81 -1.84 6.50
CA ASP A 239 -24.77 -1.32 7.38
C ASP A 239 -23.66 -2.36 7.62
N PHE A 240 -22.44 -1.85 7.81
CA PHE A 240 -21.21 -2.65 7.91
C PHE A 240 -20.25 -2.02 8.90
N ASP A 241 -19.73 -2.84 9.81
CA ASP A 241 -18.68 -2.43 10.73
C ASP A 241 -17.42 -3.30 10.54
N PHE A 242 -16.28 -2.62 10.55
CA PHE A 242 -14.98 -3.29 10.52
C PHE A 242 -13.89 -2.41 11.11
N ASP A 243 -12.97 -3.06 11.79
CA ASP A 243 -11.77 -2.46 12.33
C ASP A 243 -10.56 -2.75 11.43
N GLU A 244 -9.65 -1.79 11.38
CA GLU A 244 -8.28 -1.99 10.90
C GLU A 244 -7.31 -1.70 12.03
N ASN A 245 -6.30 -2.56 12.15
CA ASN A 245 -5.23 -2.39 13.12
C ASN A 245 -3.86 -2.57 12.48
N VAL A 246 -3.17 -1.47 12.16
CA VAL A 246 -1.76 -1.51 11.78
C VAL A 246 -0.95 -1.37 13.06
N ALA A 247 -0.17 -2.38 13.42
CA ALA A 247 0.59 -2.35 14.65
C ALA A 247 1.88 -3.13 14.50
N TYR A 248 3.01 -2.48 14.72
CA TYR A 248 4.30 -3.14 14.57
C TYR A 248 5.40 -2.52 15.42
N LEU A 249 6.40 -3.35 15.68
CA LEU A 249 7.68 -2.97 16.26
C LEU A 249 8.74 -3.01 15.18
N THR A 250 9.66 -2.06 15.25
CA THR A 250 10.80 -1.99 14.35
C THR A 250 12.09 -2.09 15.15
N PHE A 251 13.07 -2.77 14.59
CA PHE A 251 14.46 -2.75 15.05
C PHE A 251 15.35 -2.27 13.91
N HIS A 252 16.04 -1.15 14.10
CA HIS A 252 16.96 -0.62 13.10
C HIS A 252 18.40 -0.62 13.63
N TYR A 253 19.35 -1.11 12.82
CA TYR A 253 20.78 -1.06 13.12
C TYR A 253 21.60 -0.93 11.84
N LYS A 254 22.17 0.27 11.62
CA LYS A 254 22.98 0.62 10.45
C LYS A 254 22.23 0.38 9.14
N TYR A 255 22.45 -0.78 8.51
CA TYR A 255 21.91 -1.17 7.22
C TYR A 255 20.72 -2.13 7.35
N PHE A 256 20.45 -2.61 8.57
CA PHE A 256 19.43 -3.61 8.86
C PHE A 256 18.20 -2.95 9.46
N TYR A 257 17.03 -3.30 8.93
CA TYR A 257 15.74 -2.89 9.45
C TYR A 257 14.84 -4.12 9.53
N LEU A 258 14.45 -4.47 10.76
CA LEU A 258 13.56 -5.59 11.05
C LEU A 258 12.20 -5.03 11.46
N VAL A 259 11.13 -5.58 10.92
CA VAL A 259 9.75 -5.30 11.32
C VAL A 259 9.10 -6.59 11.79
N TYR A 260 8.38 -6.51 12.89
CA TYR A 260 7.48 -7.55 13.36
C TYR A 260 6.15 -6.91 13.75
N GLY A 261 5.06 -7.40 13.18
CA GLY A 261 3.73 -6.90 13.46
C GLY A 261 2.79 -7.09 12.29
N ARG A 262 1.86 -6.16 12.10
CA ARG A 262 0.80 -6.18 11.10
C ARG A 262 0.86 -4.91 10.26
N GLU A 263 1.09 -5.05 8.97
CA GLU A 263 1.23 -3.92 8.03
C GLU A 263 0.83 -4.32 6.60
N PHE A 264 0.72 -3.33 5.72
CA PHE A 264 0.61 -3.53 4.28
C PHE A 264 1.98 -3.46 3.61
N ASN A 265 2.16 -4.19 2.50
CA ASN A 265 3.35 -4.08 1.65
C ASN A 265 2.96 -3.94 0.19
N GLN A 266 3.86 -3.33 -0.59
CA GLN A 266 3.75 -3.21 -2.04
C GLN A 266 5.10 -3.46 -2.69
N TRP A 267 5.16 -4.42 -3.61
CA TRP A 267 6.36 -4.76 -4.36
C TRP A 267 6.12 -4.62 -5.86
N GLY A 268 6.84 -3.70 -6.48
CA GLY A 268 6.77 -3.38 -7.90
C GLY A 268 6.81 -1.87 -8.14
N VAL A 269 6.69 -1.46 -9.39
CA VAL A 269 6.93 -0.06 -9.83
C VAL A 269 5.68 0.61 -10.44
N GLY A 270 4.55 -0.11 -10.41
CA GLY A 270 3.26 0.34 -10.92
C GLY A 270 2.54 1.36 -10.03
N HIS A 271 1.53 2.04 -10.59
CA HIS A 271 0.75 3.07 -9.92
C HIS A 271 -0.70 2.68 -9.63
N THR A 272 -1.34 1.84 -10.46
CA THR A 272 -2.70 1.32 -10.16
C THR A 272 -2.66 0.15 -9.21
N GLY A 273 -1.63 -0.67 -9.29
CA GLY A 273 -1.41 -1.87 -8.49
C GLY A 273 -0.08 -2.48 -8.85
N HIS A 274 0.23 -3.61 -8.21
CA HIS A 274 1.48 -4.34 -8.42
C HIS A 274 1.15 -5.79 -8.70
N LEU A 275 1.92 -6.45 -9.57
CA LEU A 275 1.59 -7.81 -10.00
C LEU A 275 2.02 -8.85 -8.97
N LEU A 276 3.17 -8.66 -8.32
CA LEU A 276 3.68 -9.62 -7.33
C LEU A 276 3.06 -9.45 -5.94
N LEU A 277 3.04 -8.24 -5.37
CA LEU A 277 2.44 -8.00 -4.06
C LEU A 277 1.88 -6.58 -4.01
N SER A 278 0.57 -6.47 -3.88
CA SER A 278 -0.17 -5.20 -3.90
C SER A 278 -0.93 -4.98 -2.59
N THR A 279 -1.46 -3.78 -2.40
CA THR A 279 -2.44 -3.46 -1.36
C THR A 279 -3.86 -3.88 -1.76
N ASN A 280 -3.99 -4.95 -2.55
CA ASN A 280 -5.29 -5.52 -2.83
C ASN A 280 -5.78 -6.30 -1.60
N ALA A 281 -4.94 -7.20 -1.10
CA ALA A 281 -5.23 -7.99 0.09
C ALA A 281 -5.26 -7.18 1.39
N GLN A 282 -5.91 -7.76 2.40
CA GLN A 282 -6.04 -7.21 3.74
C GLN A 282 -4.75 -7.25 4.57
N LEU A 283 -4.76 -6.60 5.74
CA LEU A 283 -3.65 -6.61 6.67
C LEU A 283 -3.34 -8.04 7.11
N TYR A 284 -2.05 -8.37 7.11
CA TYR A 284 -1.55 -9.65 7.59
C TYR A 284 -0.43 -9.43 8.61
N ASP A 285 -0.24 -10.42 9.48
CA ASP A 285 0.90 -10.42 10.38
C ASP A 285 2.17 -10.79 9.60
N GLU A 286 3.31 -10.23 9.98
CA GLU A 286 4.55 -10.34 9.22
C GLU A 286 5.82 -10.31 10.07
N ILE A 287 6.87 -10.90 9.48
CA ILE A 287 8.27 -10.63 9.81
C ILE A 287 8.96 -10.15 8.54
N LYS A 288 9.54 -8.95 8.57
CA LYS A 288 10.17 -8.32 7.42
C LYS A 288 11.60 -7.90 7.75
N LEU A 289 12.56 -8.30 6.94
CA LEU A 289 13.96 -7.90 7.01
C LEU A 289 14.30 -7.07 5.78
N VAL A 290 14.77 -5.85 6.00
CA VAL A 290 15.30 -4.98 4.96
C VAL A 290 16.80 -4.76 5.21
N ILE A 291 17.60 -4.94 4.17
CA ILE A 291 19.04 -4.65 4.16
C ILE A 291 19.28 -3.62 3.06
N GLN A 292 19.64 -2.40 3.44
CA GLN A 292 19.94 -1.33 2.50
C GLN A 292 21.37 -0.86 2.67
N TYR A 293 22.17 -1.00 1.60
CA TYR A 293 23.55 -0.58 1.60
C TYR A 293 23.97 -0.16 0.19
N TRP A 294 24.65 0.99 0.10
CA TRP A 294 25.19 1.50 -1.16
C TRP A 294 24.12 1.57 -2.26
N ARG A 295 24.25 0.75 -3.31
CA ARG A 295 23.41 0.77 -4.51
C ARG A 295 22.40 -0.36 -4.55
N PHE A 296 22.12 -0.99 -3.40
CA PHE A 296 21.12 -2.04 -3.32
C PHE A 296 20.25 -1.95 -2.07
N LYS A 297 19.03 -2.46 -2.21
CA LYS A 297 18.07 -2.71 -1.14
C LYS A 297 17.57 -4.13 -1.30
N PHE A 298 17.66 -4.92 -0.25
CA PHE A 298 17.17 -6.29 -0.21
C PHE A 298 16.07 -6.39 0.84
N THR A 299 14.93 -6.97 0.48
CA THR A 299 13.78 -7.16 1.36
C THR A 299 13.40 -8.63 1.37
N HIS A 300 13.38 -9.22 2.56
CA HIS A 300 12.75 -10.51 2.82
C HIS A 300 11.50 -10.30 3.65
N LEU A 301 10.41 -10.96 3.29
CA LEU A 301 9.14 -10.88 3.98
C LEU A 301 8.55 -12.28 4.15
N THR A 302 8.17 -12.61 5.38
CA THR A 302 7.29 -13.74 5.69
C THR A 302 5.98 -13.18 6.21
N ALA A 303 4.89 -13.43 5.50
CA ALA A 303 3.54 -13.06 5.88
C ALA A 303 2.73 -14.27 6.34
N PHE A 304 1.95 -14.08 7.39
CA PHE A 304 1.04 -15.06 7.98
C PHE A 304 -0.36 -14.76 7.46
N LEU A 305 -0.82 -15.60 6.55
CA LEU A 305 -2.07 -15.46 5.82
C LEU A 305 -3.09 -16.50 6.32
N GLN A 306 -4.30 -16.36 5.81
CA GLN A 306 -5.39 -17.29 6.01
C GLN A 306 -6.10 -17.50 4.68
N TYR A 307 -6.51 -18.73 4.42
CA TYR A 307 -7.38 -19.07 3.31
C TYR A 307 -8.81 -19.31 3.80
N ILE A 308 -9.79 -18.89 2.99
CA ILE A 308 -11.20 -19.27 3.15
C ILE A 308 -11.75 -19.75 1.82
N SER A 309 -12.59 -20.79 1.86
CA SER A 309 -13.25 -21.27 0.65
C SER A 309 -14.36 -20.30 0.20
N PRO A 310 -14.77 -20.33 -1.09
CA PRO A 310 -15.91 -19.55 -1.57
C PRO A 310 -17.20 -19.79 -0.77
N GLU A 311 -17.42 -20.99 -0.24
CA GLU A 311 -18.59 -21.32 0.58
C GLU A 311 -18.52 -20.68 1.98
N ALA A 312 -17.31 -20.51 2.52
CA ALA A 312 -17.09 -19.89 3.82
C ALA A 312 -17.44 -18.40 3.85
N ARG A 313 -17.50 -17.76 2.68
CA ARG A 313 -17.91 -16.36 2.47
C ARG A 313 -19.28 -16.04 3.09
N ILE A 314 -20.17 -17.02 3.20
CA ILE A 314 -21.54 -16.82 3.72
C ILE A 314 -21.59 -16.94 5.26
N ASN A 315 -20.76 -17.80 5.87
CA ASN A 315 -20.75 -18.01 7.32
C ASN A 315 -19.40 -18.56 7.84
N MET A 316 -18.44 -17.67 8.07
CA MET A 316 -17.08 -18.04 8.44
C MET A 316 -16.95 -18.69 9.83
N LYS A 317 -17.79 -18.30 10.80
CA LYS A 317 -17.74 -18.91 12.16
C LYS A 317 -17.99 -20.42 12.15
N SER A 318 -18.57 -20.93 11.06
CA SER A 318 -18.91 -22.34 10.90
C SER A 318 -17.95 -23.13 10.00
N GLN A 319 -16.93 -22.50 9.42
CA GLN A 319 -16.00 -23.13 8.49
C GLN A 319 -14.56 -23.11 9.01
N PRO A 320 -13.73 -24.13 8.71
CA PRO A 320 -12.35 -24.15 9.13
C PRO A 320 -11.53 -23.08 8.40
N HIS A 321 -10.65 -22.41 9.15
CA HIS A 321 -9.60 -21.57 8.57
C HIS A 321 -8.38 -22.44 8.29
N ILE A 322 -7.77 -22.24 7.12
CA ILE A 322 -6.52 -22.90 6.76
C ILE A 322 -5.40 -21.87 6.88
N ASP A 323 -4.42 -22.16 7.72
CA ASP A 323 -3.23 -21.34 7.85
C ASP A 323 -2.46 -21.37 6.54
N GLN A 324 -2.18 -20.18 6.02
CA GLN A 324 -1.43 -19.98 4.80
C GLN A 324 -0.25 -19.07 5.09
N TYR A 325 0.81 -19.19 4.33
CA TYR A 325 2.01 -18.40 4.48
C TYR A 325 2.45 -17.92 3.10
N TRP A 326 2.95 -16.70 3.06
CA TRP A 326 3.63 -16.15 1.91
C TRP A 326 5.04 -15.78 2.32
N SER A 327 6.03 -16.21 1.54
CA SER A 327 7.42 -15.81 1.75
C SER A 327 7.96 -15.23 0.46
N GLY A 328 8.71 -14.14 0.55
CA GLY A 328 9.29 -13.49 -0.62
C GLY A 328 10.67 -12.92 -0.35
N ASN A 329 11.50 -12.93 -1.39
CA ASN A 329 12.77 -12.21 -1.45
C ASN A 329 12.70 -11.19 -2.59
N ARG A 330 13.21 -9.98 -2.36
CA ARG A 330 13.31 -8.93 -3.36
C ARG A 330 14.65 -8.23 -3.28
N LEU A 331 15.33 -8.09 -4.40
CA LEU A 331 16.57 -7.35 -4.57
C LEU A 331 16.34 -6.19 -5.54
N GLU A 332 16.58 -4.98 -5.07
CA GLU A 332 16.57 -3.76 -5.87
C GLU A 332 17.99 -3.25 -6.06
N LEU A 333 18.36 -2.92 -7.29
CA LEU A 333 19.69 -2.49 -7.70
C LEU A 333 19.61 -1.16 -8.44
N ASN A 334 20.33 -0.15 -7.95
CA ASN A 334 20.58 1.08 -8.71
C ASN A 334 21.77 0.85 -9.64
N LEU A 335 21.51 0.59 -10.92
CA LEU A 335 22.52 0.39 -11.96
C LEU A 335 23.11 1.72 -12.45
N GLY A 336 22.40 2.83 -12.23
CA GLY A 336 22.87 4.20 -12.47
C GLY A 336 22.36 4.76 -13.78
N LYS A 337 22.70 6.03 -14.03
CA LYS A 337 22.13 6.78 -15.16
C LYS A 337 20.59 6.73 -15.15
N GLY A 338 20.00 6.74 -13.95
CA GLY A 338 18.55 6.67 -13.76
C GLY A 338 17.94 5.28 -13.91
N VAL A 339 18.72 4.20 -13.96
CA VAL A 339 18.22 2.82 -14.09
C VAL A 339 18.20 2.13 -12.72
N GLN A 340 17.03 1.61 -12.35
CA GLN A 340 16.80 0.78 -11.16
C GLN A 340 16.16 -0.55 -11.57
N LEU A 341 16.72 -1.68 -11.14
CA LEU A 341 16.24 -3.03 -11.47
C LEU A 341 15.77 -3.74 -10.18
N GLY A 342 14.56 -4.25 -10.18
CA GLY A 342 14.03 -5.15 -9.15
C GLY A 342 13.98 -6.60 -9.64
N LEU A 343 14.42 -7.52 -8.79
CA LEU A 343 14.29 -8.97 -8.97
C LEU A 343 13.62 -9.54 -7.74
N SER A 344 12.62 -10.39 -7.93
CA SER A 344 11.90 -11.00 -6.81
C SER A 344 11.49 -12.43 -7.07
N GLU A 345 11.39 -13.18 -5.99
CA GLU A 345 10.78 -14.51 -5.92
C GLU A 345 9.79 -14.53 -4.76
N SER A 346 8.72 -15.31 -4.89
CA SER A 346 7.81 -15.58 -3.81
C SER A 346 7.32 -17.02 -3.83
N VAL A 347 6.80 -17.47 -2.70
CA VAL A 347 6.13 -18.76 -2.57
C VAL A 347 4.93 -18.61 -1.64
N VAL A 348 3.84 -19.23 -2.05
CA VAL A 348 2.65 -19.45 -1.22
C VAL A 348 2.58 -20.92 -0.84
N TYR A 349 2.42 -21.19 0.45
CA TYR A 349 2.27 -22.53 1.00
C TYR A 349 1.34 -22.54 2.20
N ASP A 350 0.70 -23.66 2.50
CA ASP A 350 -0.34 -23.76 3.53
C ASP A 350 -0.47 -25.16 4.13
N ASP A 351 -1.48 -25.33 4.99
CA ASP A 351 -1.95 -26.59 5.60
C ASP A 351 -0.81 -27.40 6.24
N ARG A 352 0.19 -26.67 6.75
CA ARG A 352 1.36 -27.21 7.44
C ARG A 352 2.03 -26.13 8.28
N SER A 353 2.94 -26.56 9.15
CA SER A 353 3.75 -25.64 9.94
C SER A 353 4.59 -24.73 9.05
N LEU A 354 4.93 -23.55 9.56
CA LEU A 354 5.93 -22.65 8.99
C LEU A 354 7.19 -23.43 8.57
N GLN A 355 7.65 -23.22 7.34
CA GLN A 355 8.76 -23.99 6.76
C GLN A 355 10.07 -23.22 6.92
N PRO A 356 11.06 -23.73 7.69
CA PRO A 356 12.32 -23.02 7.92
C PRO A 356 13.10 -22.68 6.65
N GLY A 357 12.96 -23.48 5.59
CA GLY A 357 13.61 -23.22 4.30
C GLY A 357 13.14 -21.90 3.67
N TYR A 358 11.85 -21.57 3.80
CA TYR A 358 11.27 -20.34 3.25
C TYR A 358 11.49 -19.11 4.14
N LEU A 359 11.91 -19.31 5.40
CA LEU A 359 12.34 -18.22 6.28
C LEU A 359 13.78 -17.75 6.03
N ASN A 360 14.55 -18.51 5.24
CA ASN A 360 15.93 -18.18 4.97
C ASN A 360 16.02 -17.18 3.79
N PRO A 361 16.37 -15.91 4.04
CA PRO A 361 16.39 -14.87 3.01
C PRO A 361 17.44 -15.12 1.90
N PHE A 362 18.35 -16.06 2.09
CA PHE A 362 19.40 -16.41 1.13
C PHE A 362 19.10 -17.70 0.36
N SER A 363 17.99 -18.39 0.67
CA SER A 363 17.61 -19.59 -0.06
C SER A 363 16.87 -19.22 -1.34
N PHE A 364 17.23 -19.87 -2.44
CA PHE A 364 16.47 -19.80 -3.69
C PHE A 364 15.23 -20.69 -3.56
N PHE A 365 14.04 -20.08 -3.60
CA PHE A 365 12.80 -20.75 -3.19
C PHE A 365 12.38 -21.89 -4.09
N LYS A 366 12.66 -21.82 -5.40
CA LYS A 366 12.37 -22.96 -6.29
C LYS A 366 13.14 -24.22 -5.90
N SER A 367 14.38 -24.06 -5.44
CA SER A 367 15.18 -25.19 -4.93
C SER A 367 14.61 -25.75 -3.63
N VAL A 368 14.08 -24.89 -2.77
CA VAL A 368 13.44 -25.28 -1.50
C VAL A 368 12.09 -25.98 -1.76
N GLU A 369 11.33 -25.50 -2.73
CA GLU A 369 10.08 -26.13 -3.20
C GLU A 369 10.30 -27.54 -3.73
N HIS A 370 11.32 -27.74 -4.57
CA HIS A 370 11.71 -29.08 -5.03
C HIS A 370 12.06 -30.01 -3.84
N TYR A 371 12.71 -29.47 -2.80
CA TYR A 371 13.02 -30.22 -1.58
C TYR A 371 11.74 -30.61 -0.80
N TYR A 372 10.71 -29.76 -0.80
CA TYR A 372 9.41 -30.01 -0.17
C TYR A 372 8.40 -30.76 -1.06
N GLY A 373 8.78 -31.10 -2.29
CA GLY A 373 8.04 -32.00 -3.17
C GLY A 373 7.07 -31.31 -4.13
N ASP A 374 7.35 -30.09 -4.59
CA ASP A 374 6.62 -29.41 -5.68
C ASP A 374 5.12 -29.21 -5.42
N ARG A 375 4.78 -28.92 -4.16
CA ARG A 375 3.38 -28.74 -3.73
C ARG A 375 2.95 -27.28 -3.66
N ASP A 376 3.91 -26.35 -3.77
CA ASP A 376 3.76 -24.95 -3.38
C ASP A 376 3.71 -24.06 -4.62
N ASN A 377 3.12 -22.87 -4.47
CA ASN A 377 2.94 -21.96 -5.57
C ASN A 377 4.07 -20.91 -5.58
N GLY A 378 5.10 -21.16 -6.37
CA GLY A 378 6.24 -20.26 -6.55
C GLY A 378 6.04 -19.28 -7.70
N ALA A 379 6.42 -18.02 -7.51
CA ALA A 379 6.38 -16.99 -8.54
C ALA A 379 7.69 -16.20 -8.61
N LEU A 380 7.95 -15.59 -9.78
CA LEU A 380 9.07 -14.69 -10.03
C LEU A 380 8.57 -13.32 -10.48
N GLY A 381 9.33 -12.28 -10.16
CA GLY A 381 9.08 -10.90 -10.59
C GLY A 381 10.36 -10.24 -11.11
N VAL A 382 10.22 -9.44 -12.16
CA VAL A 382 11.26 -8.54 -12.65
C VAL A 382 10.63 -7.19 -12.92
N ASP A 383 11.22 -6.12 -12.42
CA ASP A 383 10.77 -4.76 -12.70
C ASP A 383 11.93 -3.82 -12.95
N LEU A 384 11.65 -2.76 -13.70
CA LEU A 384 12.65 -1.82 -14.18
C LEU A 384 12.06 -0.41 -14.13
N GLU A 385 12.76 0.51 -13.50
CA GLU A 385 12.55 1.94 -13.64
C GLU A 385 13.71 2.53 -14.42
N TRP A 386 13.40 3.35 -15.41
CA TRP A 386 14.40 4.10 -16.16
C TRP A 386 13.99 5.55 -16.30
N ARG A 387 14.65 6.42 -15.53
CA ARG A 387 14.67 7.85 -15.77
C ARG A 387 15.51 8.14 -17.02
N ILE A 388 14.85 8.10 -18.17
CA ILE A 388 15.45 8.32 -19.50
C ILE A 388 16.16 9.67 -19.55
N ARG A 389 15.52 10.71 -18.99
CA ARG A 389 16.07 12.06 -18.78
C ARG A 389 15.29 12.75 -17.67
N ASN A 390 15.76 13.89 -17.19
CA ASN A 390 15.02 14.69 -16.21
C ASN A 390 13.62 15.02 -16.75
N GLY A 391 12.60 14.68 -15.97
CA GLY A 391 11.18 14.85 -16.32
C GLY A 391 10.55 13.69 -17.08
N VAL A 392 11.27 12.62 -17.41
CA VAL A 392 10.74 11.46 -18.14
C VAL A 392 11.23 10.16 -17.53
N LYS A 393 10.29 9.36 -17.01
CA LYS A 393 10.54 7.99 -16.54
C LYS A 393 9.71 7.01 -17.33
N TRP A 394 10.32 5.91 -17.75
CA TRP A 394 9.64 4.70 -18.16
C TRP A 394 9.75 3.67 -17.05
N PHE A 395 8.72 2.86 -16.87
CA PHE A 395 8.74 1.77 -15.91
C PHE A 395 8.03 0.53 -16.46
N GLY A 396 8.35 -0.62 -15.91
CA GLY A 396 7.60 -1.84 -16.16
C GLY A 396 7.89 -2.95 -15.16
N GLU A 397 6.95 -3.87 -15.06
CA GLU A 397 6.94 -5.04 -14.19
C GLU A 397 6.50 -6.26 -15.01
N TRP A 398 7.14 -7.40 -14.77
CA TRP A 398 6.81 -8.69 -15.35
C TRP A 398 6.71 -9.72 -14.22
N PHE A 399 5.51 -10.27 -14.04
CA PHE A 399 5.21 -11.32 -13.09
C PHE A 399 5.08 -12.65 -13.80
N ILE A 400 5.73 -13.69 -13.28
CA ILE A 400 5.81 -15.02 -13.87
C ILE A 400 5.41 -16.02 -12.80
N ASP A 401 4.31 -16.73 -13.05
CA ASP A 401 3.81 -17.83 -12.23
C ASP A 401 4.36 -19.14 -12.81
N ASP A 402 3.89 -19.47 -14.02
CA ASP A 402 4.37 -20.60 -14.82
C ASP A 402 4.77 -20.15 -16.23
N ILE A 403 5.89 -20.66 -16.74
CA ILE A 403 6.34 -20.38 -18.10
C ILE A 403 6.97 -21.60 -18.77
N THR A 404 6.52 -21.90 -19.98
CA THR A 404 7.17 -22.83 -20.89
C THR A 404 7.71 -22.07 -22.09
N THR A 405 9.03 -21.91 -22.13
CA THR A 405 9.74 -21.07 -23.12
C THR A 405 9.50 -21.48 -24.57
N THR A 406 9.30 -22.78 -24.84
CA THR A 406 8.97 -23.30 -26.18
C THR A 406 7.56 -22.96 -26.66
N LYS A 407 6.68 -22.53 -25.74
CA LYS A 407 5.29 -22.13 -26.00
C LYS A 407 5.09 -20.61 -25.88
N LEU A 408 6.14 -19.84 -25.64
CA LEU A 408 6.06 -18.38 -25.60
C LEU A 408 5.51 -17.82 -26.92
N GLY A 409 4.57 -16.88 -26.82
CA GLY A 409 3.87 -16.30 -27.97
C GLY A 409 2.67 -17.12 -28.48
N SER A 410 2.39 -18.30 -27.89
CA SER A 410 1.14 -19.03 -28.11
C SER A 410 0.11 -18.74 -27.01
N ASP A 411 -1.14 -19.12 -27.26
CA ASP A 411 -2.24 -19.04 -26.30
C ASP A 411 -2.25 -20.20 -25.30
N TRP A 412 -1.18 -20.99 -25.20
CA TRP A 412 -1.13 -22.13 -24.28
C TRP A 412 -1.42 -21.73 -22.82
N TYR A 413 -2.35 -22.45 -22.18
CA TYR A 413 -2.85 -22.16 -20.82
C TYR A 413 -1.76 -22.11 -19.75
N GLY A 414 -0.72 -22.95 -19.88
CA GLY A 414 0.35 -23.07 -18.88
C GLY A 414 1.35 -21.91 -18.89
N ASN A 415 1.22 -20.96 -19.82
CA ASN A 415 1.97 -19.70 -19.77
C ASN A 415 1.17 -18.67 -18.98
N LYS A 416 1.36 -18.69 -17.65
CA LYS A 416 0.74 -17.80 -16.68
C LYS A 416 1.72 -16.69 -16.31
N PHE A 417 1.53 -15.53 -16.91
CA PHE A 417 2.31 -14.33 -16.59
C PHE A 417 1.49 -13.07 -16.81
N GLY A 418 1.86 -11.99 -16.13
CA GLY A 418 1.28 -10.67 -16.30
C GLY A 418 2.38 -9.64 -16.47
N TRP A 419 2.08 -8.53 -17.14
CA TRP A 419 3.02 -7.43 -17.29
C TRP A 419 2.32 -6.09 -17.16
N GLN A 420 3.06 -5.12 -16.66
CA GLN A 420 2.63 -3.75 -16.44
C GLN A 420 3.71 -2.82 -16.95
N THR A 421 3.34 -1.74 -17.63
CA THR A 421 4.32 -0.76 -18.13
C THR A 421 3.70 0.62 -18.23
N GLY A 422 4.52 1.64 -18.08
CA GLY A 422 4.05 3.00 -18.18
C GLY A 422 5.15 4.03 -18.40
N ILE A 423 4.69 5.25 -18.61
CA ILE A 423 5.52 6.45 -18.70
C ILE A 423 4.98 7.47 -17.70
N PHE A 424 5.88 8.01 -16.89
CA PHE A 424 5.61 9.13 -16.00
C PHE A 424 6.42 10.34 -16.49
N LEU A 425 5.69 11.37 -16.96
CA LEU A 425 6.22 12.68 -17.30
C LEU A 425 5.99 13.67 -16.17
N VAL A 426 7.05 14.35 -15.76
CA VAL A 426 7.00 15.49 -14.82
C VAL A 426 7.27 16.77 -15.58
N ASN A 427 6.40 17.75 -15.40
CA ASN A 427 6.35 19.02 -16.11
C ASN A 427 6.38 18.86 -17.65
N PRO A 428 5.47 18.05 -18.25
CA PRO A 428 5.43 17.85 -19.70
C PRO A 428 5.18 19.18 -20.41
N PHE A 429 5.82 19.36 -21.57
CA PHE A 429 5.73 20.60 -22.37
C PHE A 429 6.12 21.87 -21.58
N SER A 430 6.99 21.73 -20.58
CA SER A 430 7.41 22.81 -19.67
C SER A 430 6.28 23.41 -18.83
N LEU A 431 5.16 22.71 -18.68
CA LEU A 431 4.08 23.09 -17.78
C LEU A 431 4.50 22.79 -16.35
N GLN A 432 4.87 23.82 -15.59
CA GLN A 432 5.32 23.68 -14.21
C GLN A 432 4.23 23.07 -13.33
N ASP A 433 4.62 22.14 -12.46
CA ASP A 433 3.76 21.44 -11.50
C ASP A 433 2.59 20.68 -12.14
N VAL A 434 2.81 20.19 -13.37
CA VAL A 434 1.91 19.28 -14.08
C VAL A 434 2.61 17.94 -14.25
N ASP A 435 1.89 16.85 -14.01
CA ASP A 435 2.38 15.50 -14.21
C ASP A 435 1.43 14.73 -15.13
N LEU A 436 1.98 13.87 -16.00
CA LEU A 436 1.22 12.95 -16.84
C LEU A 436 1.73 11.52 -16.62
N LEU A 437 0.83 10.64 -16.19
CA LEU A 437 1.05 9.21 -16.05
C LEU A 437 0.23 8.47 -17.10
N LEU A 438 0.87 7.57 -17.84
CA LEU A 438 0.26 6.60 -18.73
C LEU A 438 0.70 5.22 -18.25
N GLU A 439 -0.25 4.32 -17.98
CA GLU A 439 0.03 2.97 -17.52
C GLU A 439 -0.89 1.96 -18.22
N TYR A 440 -0.33 0.82 -18.61
CA TYR A 440 -1.07 -0.32 -19.12
C TYR A 440 -0.65 -1.60 -18.39
N THR A 441 -1.64 -2.33 -17.89
CA THR A 441 -1.49 -3.61 -17.19
C THR A 441 -2.22 -4.69 -17.95
N ARG A 442 -1.60 -5.85 -18.16
CA ARG A 442 -2.22 -7.03 -18.77
C ARG A 442 -1.86 -8.28 -18.02
N ILE A 443 -2.86 -9.06 -17.63
CA ILE A 443 -2.72 -10.30 -16.88
C ILE A 443 -3.35 -11.44 -17.69
N LYS A 444 -2.57 -12.47 -18.01
CA LYS A 444 -3.05 -13.60 -18.80
C LYS A 444 -4.09 -14.44 -18.04
N PRO A 445 -4.87 -15.29 -18.75
CA PRO A 445 -5.68 -16.32 -18.12
C PRO A 445 -4.90 -17.18 -17.12
N TYR A 446 -5.60 -17.68 -16.10
CA TYR A 446 -5.10 -18.61 -15.08
C TYR A 446 -3.97 -18.09 -14.16
N VAL A 447 -3.54 -16.83 -14.32
CA VAL A 447 -2.60 -16.22 -13.36
C VAL A 447 -3.21 -16.19 -11.96
N TYR A 448 -2.39 -16.40 -10.92
CA TYR A 448 -2.79 -16.47 -9.51
C TYR A 448 -3.58 -17.74 -9.11
N THR A 449 -3.83 -18.65 -10.05
CA THR A 449 -4.48 -19.95 -9.81
C THR A 449 -3.46 -21.05 -9.50
N HIS A 450 -3.84 -22.07 -8.74
CA HIS A 450 -3.02 -23.25 -8.49
C HIS A 450 -3.88 -24.52 -8.47
N SER A 451 -3.41 -25.61 -9.08
CA SER A 451 -4.22 -26.83 -9.32
C SER A 451 -3.99 -27.96 -8.32
N TYR A 452 -2.89 -27.94 -7.55
CA TYR A 452 -2.53 -29.08 -6.69
C TYR A 452 -3.47 -29.21 -5.47
N GLN A 453 -3.81 -28.08 -4.81
CA GLN A 453 -4.77 -27.99 -3.71
C GLN A 453 -5.43 -26.61 -3.73
N ASP A 454 -6.74 -26.54 -3.46
CA ASP A 454 -7.57 -25.32 -3.60
C ASP A 454 -7.11 -24.12 -2.75
N TYR A 455 -6.26 -24.36 -1.76
CA TYR A 455 -5.79 -23.38 -0.79
C TYR A 455 -4.47 -22.68 -1.18
N ASN A 456 -3.64 -23.27 -2.05
CA ASN A 456 -2.33 -22.72 -2.48
C ASN A 456 -2.47 -21.59 -3.53
N LYS A 457 -3.57 -20.83 -3.44
CA LYS A 457 -3.89 -19.71 -4.32
C LYS A 457 -3.17 -18.46 -3.85
N TYR A 458 -2.88 -17.55 -4.79
CA TYR A 458 -2.17 -16.31 -4.50
C TYR A 458 -3.10 -15.27 -3.82
N LYS A 459 -3.67 -15.63 -2.67
CA LYS A 459 -4.77 -14.93 -1.98
C LYS A 459 -4.51 -14.85 -0.48
N HIS A 460 -5.19 -13.89 0.16
CA HIS A 460 -5.41 -13.82 1.60
C HIS A 460 -6.89 -13.60 1.83
N TYR A 461 -7.52 -14.52 2.57
CA TYR A 461 -8.95 -14.72 2.60
C TYR A 461 -9.48 -14.92 1.17
N ASP A 462 -10.37 -14.06 0.69
CA ASP A 462 -10.88 -14.09 -0.68
C ASP A 462 -10.18 -13.09 -1.62
N THR A 463 -9.24 -12.28 -1.10
CA THR A 463 -8.59 -11.21 -1.86
C THR A 463 -7.27 -11.67 -2.45
N MET A 464 -7.01 -11.35 -3.73
CA MET A 464 -5.72 -11.64 -4.36
C MET A 464 -4.60 -10.81 -3.74
N LEU A 465 -3.42 -11.40 -3.56
CA LEU A 465 -2.22 -10.70 -3.09
C LEU A 465 -1.62 -9.80 -4.20
N GLY A 466 -1.80 -10.17 -5.47
CA GLY A 466 -1.32 -9.43 -6.63
C GLY A 466 -2.24 -8.29 -7.07
N HIS A 467 -2.26 -8.00 -8.37
CA HIS A 467 -3.00 -6.86 -8.91
C HIS A 467 -4.51 -7.11 -8.87
N TYR A 468 -5.28 -6.07 -8.53
CA TYR A 468 -6.72 -6.17 -8.30
C TYR A 468 -7.56 -6.48 -9.55
N ILE A 469 -6.99 -6.40 -10.77
CA ILE A 469 -7.74 -6.65 -12.01
C ILE A 469 -7.91 -8.14 -12.29
N GLY A 470 -7.18 -8.99 -11.57
CA GLY A 470 -7.28 -10.44 -11.67
C GLY A 470 -6.82 -11.02 -13.01
N PRO A 471 -6.96 -12.34 -13.18
CA PRO A 471 -6.57 -13.03 -14.40
C PRO A 471 -7.51 -12.70 -15.56
N ASN A 472 -7.01 -12.92 -16.78
CA ASN A 472 -7.72 -12.67 -18.02
C ASN A 472 -8.26 -11.23 -18.15
N SER A 473 -7.43 -10.25 -17.79
CA SER A 473 -7.81 -8.83 -17.74
C SER A 473 -6.73 -7.92 -18.31
N ASP A 474 -7.15 -6.75 -18.78
CA ASP A 474 -6.26 -5.61 -18.93
C ASP A 474 -6.87 -4.29 -18.50
N GLN A 475 -5.98 -3.34 -18.26
CA GLN A 475 -6.32 -1.99 -17.85
C GLN A 475 -5.38 -0.98 -18.51
N LEU A 476 -5.96 0.10 -19.03
CA LEU A 476 -5.27 1.32 -19.43
C LEU A 476 -5.66 2.44 -18.47
N LEU A 477 -4.66 3.14 -17.91
CA LEU A 477 -4.84 4.34 -17.09
C LEU A 477 -4.10 5.52 -17.73
N VAL A 478 -4.78 6.67 -17.76
CA VAL A 478 -4.17 7.97 -18.07
C VAL A 478 -4.54 8.95 -16.96
N CYS A 479 -3.53 9.50 -16.29
CA CYS A 479 -3.72 10.48 -15.22
C CYS A 479 -2.94 11.76 -15.52
N LEU A 480 -3.64 12.89 -15.60
CA LEU A 480 -3.05 14.22 -15.65
C LEU A 480 -3.27 14.89 -14.30
N ARG A 481 -2.21 15.33 -13.62
CA ARG A 481 -2.30 16.01 -12.33
C ARG A 481 -1.72 17.41 -12.42
N LYS A 482 -2.38 18.40 -11.81
CA LYS A 482 -1.88 19.75 -11.63
C LYS A 482 -1.81 20.06 -10.14
N ARG A 483 -0.62 20.39 -9.64
CA ARG A 483 -0.41 20.93 -8.29
C ARG A 483 -0.32 22.45 -8.39
N PHE A 484 -1.12 23.13 -7.57
CA PHE A 484 -1.09 24.59 -7.44
C PHE A 484 -0.24 25.03 -6.24
N SER A 485 -0.10 24.14 -5.26
CA SER A 485 0.72 24.27 -4.04
C SER A 485 0.87 22.89 -3.42
N LYS A 486 1.61 22.77 -2.31
CA LYS A 486 1.61 21.55 -1.48
C LYS A 486 0.20 21.15 -1.00
N PHE A 487 -0.72 22.11 -0.96
CA PHE A 487 -2.03 21.94 -0.34
C PHE A 487 -3.18 21.78 -1.31
N LEU A 488 -3.00 22.14 -2.59
CA LEU A 488 -4.09 22.18 -3.56
C LEU A 488 -3.64 21.49 -4.83
N GLU A 489 -4.31 20.41 -5.17
CA GLU A 489 -4.10 19.68 -6.41
C GLU A 489 -5.42 19.28 -7.03
N THR A 490 -5.39 19.12 -8.36
CA THR A 490 -6.49 18.59 -9.15
C THR A 490 -5.96 17.63 -10.19
N GLY A 491 -6.80 16.76 -10.70
CA GLY A 491 -6.42 15.77 -11.68
C GLY A 491 -7.59 15.33 -12.54
N LEU A 492 -7.23 14.88 -13.74
CA LEU A 492 -8.10 14.23 -14.70
C LEU A 492 -7.63 12.79 -14.88
N GLU A 493 -8.57 11.87 -14.90
CA GLU A 493 -8.33 10.44 -15.03
C GLU A 493 -9.14 9.89 -16.21
N TYR A 494 -8.51 9.04 -17.02
CA TYR A 494 -9.21 8.16 -17.94
C TYR A 494 -8.77 6.74 -17.66
N GLN A 495 -9.73 5.83 -17.60
CA GLN A 495 -9.49 4.42 -17.36
C GLN A 495 -10.32 3.58 -18.32
N MET A 496 -9.69 2.56 -18.91
CA MET A 496 -10.36 1.51 -19.65
C MET A 496 -9.96 0.17 -19.04
N TYR A 497 -10.93 -0.67 -18.74
CA TYR A 497 -10.73 -1.99 -18.17
C TYR A 497 -11.49 -3.01 -19.00
N ARG A 498 -10.87 -4.16 -19.25
CA ARG A 498 -11.50 -5.30 -19.93
C ARG A 498 -11.17 -6.58 -19.20
N HIS A 499 -12.13 -7.49 -19.19
CA HIS A 499 -12.02 -8.78 -18.52
C HIS A 499 -12.84 -9.85 -19.23
N GLY A 500 -12.27 -11.04 -19.38
CA GLY A 500 -12.97 -12.22 -19.89
C GLY A 500 -13.39 -13.13 -18.74
N SER A 501 -14.65 -13.06 -18.31
CA SER A 501 -15.18 -13.93 -17.26
C SER A 501 -15.48 -15.32 -17.78
N ASN A 502 -15.37 -16.32 -16.90
CA ASN A 502 -15.82 -17.69 -17.17
C ASN A 502 -17.33 -17.71 -17.45
N PRO A 503 -17.79 -18.21 -18.62
CA PRO A 503 -19.19 -18.59 -18.79
C PRO A 503 -19.51 -19.87 -17.98
N GLU A 504 -20.79 -20.19 -17.82
CA GLU A 504 -21.22 -21.35 -17.02
C GLU A 504 -20.73 -22.69 -17.57
N ASP A 505 -20.47 -22.78 -18.88
CA ASP A 505 -20.19 -24.03 -19.58
C ASP A 505 -18.70 -24.33 -19.79
N ARG A 506 -17.79 -23.37 -19.53
CA ARG A 506 -16.35 -23.56 -19.74
C ARG A 506 -15.49 -22.62 -18.90
N ASN A 507 -14.31 -23.10 -18.53
CA ASN A 507 -13.28 -22.28 -17.89
C ASN A 507 -12.40 -21.61 -18.96
N VAL A 508 -12.31 -20.29 -18.93
CA VAL A 508 -11.40 -19.51 -19.79
C VAL A 508 -10.24 -18.90 -19.00
N GLY A 509 -10.11 -19.27 -17.72
CA GLY A 509 -9.09 -18.78 -16.81
C GLY A 509 -9.32 -17.35 -16.34
N GLY A 510 -10.58 -16.90 -16.28
CA GLY A 510 -10.97 -15.57 -15.81
C GLY A 510 -11.18 -15.46 -14.30
N ASP A 511 -11.07 -16.55 -13.54
CA ASP A 511 -11.34 -16.55 -12.11
C ASP A 511 -10.16 -17.17 -11.34
N PRO A 512 -9.54 -16.44 -10.37
CA PRO A 512 -8.44 -16.96 -9.57
C PRO A 512 -8.84 -18.18 -8.71
N ASP A 513 -10.13 -18.42 -8.49
CA ASP A 513 -10.62 -19.58 -7.76
C ASP A 513 -10.80 -20.84 -8.62
N HIS A 514 -10.75 -20.72 -9.95
CA HIS A 514 -10.98 -21.81 -10.90
C HIS A 514 -9.70 -22.11 -11.73
N PRO A 515 -8.77 -22.94 -11.22
CA PRO A 515 -7.60 -23.35 -11.98
C PRO A 515 -7.98 -24.19 -13.20
N TRP A 516 -7.05 -24.32 -14.16
CA TRP A 516 -7.22 -25.24 -15.29
C TRP A 516 -7.36 -26.69 -14.81
N GLN A 517 -8.33 -27.42 -15.37
CA GLN A 517 -8.60 -28.83 -15.06
C GLN A 517 -8.60 -29.70 -16.32
N ASP A 518 -8.45 -31.01 -16.14
CA ASP A 518 -8.56 -31.98 -17.23
C ASP A 518 -9.94 -31.87 -17.90
N GLY A 519 -9.94 -31.43 -19.17
CA GLY A 519 -11.16 -31.18 -19.95
C GLY A 519 -11.30 -29.72 -20.39
N ASP A 520 -10.59 -28.79 -19.74
CA ASP A 520 -10.52 -27.40 -20.17
C ASP A 520 -9.70 -27.25 -21.46
N ALA A 521 -9.96 -26.16 -22.19
CA ALA A 521 -9.24 -25.85 -23.42
C ALA A 521 -7.73 -25.70 -23.16
N ILE A 522 -6.91 -26.27 -24.06
CA ILE A 522 -5.45 -26.13 -24.01
C ILE A 522 -5.02 -24.70 -24.39
N ASP A 523 -5.76 -24.09 -25.30
CA ASP A 523 -5.55 -22.70 -25.71
C ASP A 523 -6.45 -21.79 -24.88
N ALA A 524 -5.80 -20.93 -24.10
CA ALA A 524 -6.40 -19.89 -23.27
C ALA A 524 -6.29 -18.54 -24.00
N VAL A 525 -7.26 -18.29 -24.88
CA VAL A 525 -7.32 -17.04 -25.66
C VAL A 525 -7.61 -15.86 -24.73
N PHE A 526 -6.78 -14.82 -24.84
CA PHE A 526 -6.90 -13.63 -23.98
C PHE A 526 -8.22 -12.89 -24.22
N LEU A 527 -8.91 -12.52 -23.14
CA LEU A 527 -10.25 -11.93 -23.09
C LEU A 527 -11.36 -12.81 -23.71
N ASP A 528 -11.16 -14.13 -23.80
CA ASP A 528 -12.24 -15.06 -24.12
C ASP A 528 -13.26 -15.18 -22.97
N GLY A 529 -14.43 -15.74 -23.25
CA GLY A 529 -15.54 -15.88 -22.31
C GLY A 529 -16.53 -14.73 -22.41
N ILE A 530 -17.13 -14.36 -21.27
CA ILE A 530 -18.07 -13.24 -21.19
C ILE A 530 -17.25 -11.96 -21.05
N SER A 531 -17.20 -11.17 -22.13
CA SER A 531 -16.47 -9.90 -22.13
C SER A 531 -17.16 -8.87 -21.26
N LYS A 532 -16.44 -8.39 -20.26
CA LYS A 532 -16.79 -7.27 -19.38
C LYS A 532 -15.87 -6.11 -19.71
N GLU A 533 -16.44 -4.99 -20.14
CA GLU A 533 -15.70 -3.76 -20.44
C GLU A 533 -16.23 -2.61 -19.60
N GLN A 534 -15.33 -1.79 -19.07
CA GLN A 534 -15.66 -0.53 -18.39
C GLN A 534 -14.76 0.59 -18.93
N GLN A 535 -15.36 1.74 -19.20
CA GLN A 535 -14.66 2.98 -19.49
C GLN A 535 -15.09 4.06 -18.49
N SER A 536 -14.14 4.82 -17.96
CA SER A 536 -14.44 5.91 -17.03
C SER A 536 -13.57 7.15 -17.21
N TYR A 537 -14.17 8.29 -16.92
CA TYR A 537 -13.54 9.61 -16.87
C TYR A 537 -13.71 10.20 -15.48
N GLY A 538 -12.61 10.57 -14.84
CA GLY A 538 -12.58 11.09 -13.48
C GLY A 538 -12.04 12.52 -13.41
N ILE A 539 -12.53 13.29 -12.45
CA ILE A 539 -11.98 14.58 -12.02
C ILE A 539 -11.84 14.54 -10.51
N ASN A 540 -10.66 14.85 -9.98
CA ASN A 540 -10.45 14.98 -8.55
C ASN A 540 -9.96 16.39 -8.16
N LEU A 541 -10.30 16.79 -6.94
CA LEU A 541 -9.82 18.00 -6.29
C LEU A 541 -9.48 17.64 -4.85
N ARG A 542 -8.25 17.93 -4.44
CA ARG A 542 -7.77 17.68 -3.08
C ARG A 542 -7.23 18.97 -2.49
N TYR A 543 -7.73 19.30 -1.31
CA TYR A 543 -7.28 20.45 -0.54
C TYR A 543 -6.90 20.08 0.89
N GLU A 544 -5.67 20.39 1.29
CA GLU A 544 -5.22 20.26 2.67
C GLU A 544 -5.35 21.61 3.39
N ILE A 545 -6.28 21.68 4.34
CA ILE A 545 -6.62 22.91 5.05
C ILE A 545 -5.46 23.27 6.00
N PHE A 546 -5.12 22.35 6.89
CA PHE A 546 -3.92 22.32 7.71
C PHE A 546 -3.41 20.87 7.80
N ARG A 547 -2.24 20.65 8.41
CA ARG A 547 -1.56 19.34 8.37
C ARG A 547 -2.53 18.19 8.61
N ASN A 548 -2.63 17.31 7.62
CA ASN A 548 -3.44 16.08 7.62
C ASN A 548 -4.97 16.28 7.73
N LEU A 549 -5.51 17.51 7.73
CA LEU A 549 -6.94 17.77 7.51
C LEU A 549 -7.19 18.00 6.00
N LEU A 550 -7.74 17.00 5.34
CA LEU A 550 -7.99 16.96 3.90
C LEU A 550 -9.48 17.08 3.61
N ALA A 551 -9.78 17.84 2.55
CA ALA A 551 -11.05 17.83 1.86
C ALA A 551 -10.82 17.35 0.44
N GLU A 552 -11.55 16.32 0.03
CA GLU A 552 -11.41 15.65 -1.25
C GLU A 552 -12.76 15.61 -1.95
N PHE A 553 -12.78 16.01 -3.21
CA PHE A 553 -13.93 15.89 -4.10
C PHE A 553 -13.53 15.06 -5.31
N TYR A 554 -14.41 14.16 -5.69
CA TYR A 554 -14.24 13.29 -6.83
C TYR A 554 -15.53 13.20 -7.64
N TYR A 555 -15.40 13.31 -8.95
CA TYR A 555 -16.47 13.00 -9.90
C TYR A 555 -15.95 11.95 -10.88
N ARG A 556 -16.71 10.88 -11.10
CA ARG A 556 -16.42 9.87 -12.11
C ARG A 556 -17.66 9.60 -12.93
N ARG A 557 -17.49 9.63 -14.25
CA ARG A 557 -18.48 9.16 -15.20
C ARG A 557 -18.04 7.84 -15.80
N MET A 558 -18.84 6.81 -15.70
CA MET A 558 -18.48 5.45 -16.12
C MET A 558 -19.52 4.82 -17.02
N LYS A 559 -19.08 3.91 -17.90
CA LYS A 559 -19.95 3.13 -18.78
C LYS A 559 -19.45 1.70 -18.83
N TYR A 560 -20.36 0.77 -18.61
CA TYR A 560 -20.13 -0.66 -18.78
C TYR A 560 -20.58 -1.11 -20.18
N HIS A 561 -20.10 -2.28 -20.61
CA HIS A 561 -20.52 -2.87 -21.87
C HIS A 561 -22.05 -2.99 -21.92
N GLN A 562 -22.67 -2.41 -22.96
CA GLN A 562 -24.13 -2.39 -23.16
C GLN A 562 -24.95 -1.72 -22.04
N SER A 563 -24.34 -0.90 -21.16
CA SER A 563 -25.06 -0.11 -20.15
C SER A 563 -25.23 1.35 -20.56
N ALA A 564 -26.10 2.05 -19.80
CA ALA A 564 -26.13 3.50 -19.75
C ALA A 564 -24.86 4.08 -19.10
N TRP A 565 -24.69 5.39 -19.20
CA TRP A 565 -23.67 6.09 -18.42
C TRP A 565 -24.14 6.23 -16.98
N GLU A 566 -23.21 6.04 -16.05
CA GLU A 566 -23.42 6.25 -14.63
C GLU A 566 -22.51 7.38 -14.15
N ASP A 567 -23.04 8.18 -13.23
CA ASP A 567 -22.33 9.29 -12.61
C ASP A 567 -22.13 9.01 -11.13
N LEU A 568 -20.91 9.17 -10.66
CA LEU A 568 -20.53 9.05 -9.26
C LEU A 568 -19.94 10.37 -8.79
N PHE A 569 -20.48 10.88 -7.68
CA PHE A 569 -19.93 12.01 -6.93
C PHE A 569 -19.46 11.51 -5.58
N SER A 570 -18.26 11.88 -5.16
CA SER A 570 -17.73 11.56 -3.84
C SER A 570 -17.17 12.81 -3.18
N PHE A 571 -17.45 12.96 -1.90
CA PHE A 571 -16.88 13.98 -1.05
C PHE A 571 -16.36 13.32 0.23
N ARG A 572 -15.12 13.63 0.59
CA ARG A 572 -14.51 13.18 1.84
C ARG A 572 -13.91 14.36 2.58
N ILE A 573 -14.09 14.37 3.89
CA ILE A 573 -13.28 15.15 4.82
C ILE A 573 -12.60 14.21 5.80
N SER A 574 -11.28 14.32 5.94
CA SER A 574 -10.51 13.42 6.79
C SER A 574 -9.42 14.16 7.57
N PHE A 575 -9.19 13.74 8.81
CA PHE A 575 -8.07 14.16 9.64
C PHE A 575 -7.18 12.94 9.92
N ASN A 576 -5.92 13.02 9.48
CA ASN A 576 -5.01 11.88 9.35
C ASN A 576 -5.68 10.74 8.61
N LEU A 577 -5.79 10.90 7.28
CA LEU A 577 -6.27 9.89 6.30
C LEU A 577 -6.47 8.54 6.99
N GLY A 578 -7.73 8.24 7.34
CA GLY A 578 -8.06 6.96 7.95
C GLY A 578 -7.89 5.83 6.94
N TYR A 579 -8.76 4.83 7.04
CA TYR A 579 -8.83 3.69 6.13
C TYR A 579 -8.50 4.06 4.67
N ARG A 580 -7.74 3.17 4.01
CA ARG A 580 -7.26 3.17 2.60
C ARG A 580 -8.04 4.08 1.65
N ASP A 581 -7.33 4.62 0.65
CA ASP A 581 -7.96 5.41 -0.42
C ASP A 581 -9.20 4.68 -0.96
N GLU A 582 -10.39 5.27 -0.81
CA GLU A 582 -11.67 4.68 -1.25
C GLU A 582 -11.83 4.74 -2.78
N GLY A 583 -10.74 4.50 -3.51
CA GLY A 583 -10.78 4.31 -4.94
C GLY A 583 -11.78 3.21 -5.25
N ILE A 584 -12.85 3.58 -5.96
CA ILE A 584 -13.84 2.59 -6.41
C ILE A 584 -13.13 1.73 -7.44
N ARG A 585 -12.87 0.49 -7.05
CA ARG A 585 -12.43 -0.56 -7.95
C ARG A 585 -13.61 -0.98 -8.81
N HIS A 586 -13.33 -1.73 -9.86
CA HIS A 586 -14.37 -2.27 -10.73
C HIS A 586 -15.40 -2.98 -9.85
N ILE A 587 -16.67 -2.69 -10.07
CA ILE A 587 -17.77 -3.44 -9.48
C ILE A 587 -18.69 -3.66 -10.67
N PHE A 588 -18.52 -4.78 -11.35
CA PHE A 588 -19.55 -5.19 -12.28
C PHE A 588 -20.79 -5.53 -11.46
N PRO A 589 -21.98 -5.03 -11.83
CA PRO A 589 -23.20 -5.50 -11.20
C PRO A 589 -23.22 -7.02 -11.28
N ALA A 590 -23.51 -7.68 -10.15
CA ALA A 590 -23.73 -9.11 -10.14
C ALA A 590 -24.79 -9.39 -11.21
N VAL A 591 -24.41 -10.14 -12.24
CA VAL A 591 -25.35 -10.54 -13.29
C VAL A 591 -26.38 -11.44 -12.58
N ASN A 592 -27.65 -11.06 -12.65
CA ASN A 592 -28.77 -11.85 -12.13
C ASN A 592 -28.85 -13.22 -12.82
#